data_AF-A0A7V3VVH7-F1
#
_entry.id   AF-A0A7V3VVH7-F1
#
_cell.length_a   1.000
_cell.length_b   1.000
_cell.length_c   1.000
_cell.angle_alpha   90.00
_cell.angle_beta   90.00
_cell.angle_gamma   90.00
#
_symmetry.space_group_name_H-M   'P 1'
#
loop_
_entity.id
_entity.type
_entity.pdbx_description
1 polymer ?
#
loop_
_entity_poly.entity_id
_entity_poly.type
_entity_poly.pdbx_seq_one_letter_code
_entity_poly.pdbx_strand_id
1 'polypeptide(L)'
;MLDRKAYAKIHILLKQKGIDDDMYREILISNFGVNSSKNLNYYQFVKLLNILEGKFNSNLISRKQKDYINRLLAKMNINNKEKYISRIINRQIGSIEELTKREAAIVINALLRYVKRHEETK
;
A
#
# COMPACT_ATOMS: atom_id res chain seq x y z
N MET A 1 23.84 -12.86 0.20
CA MET A 1 23.78 -12.72 1.67
C MET A 1 23.94 -11.24 1.99
N LEU A 2 23.12 -10.66 2.88
CA LEU A 2 23.20 -9.23 3.22
C LEU A 2 24.51 -8.92 3.95
N ASP A 3 25.06 -7.72 3.75
CA ASP A 3 26.30 -7.30 4.39
C ASP A 3 26.08 -6.80 5.83
N ARG A 4 27.17 -6.63 6.61
CA ARG A 4 27.07 -6.16 8.00
C ARG A 4 26.44 -4.77 8.10
N LYS A 5 26.64 -3.91 7.08
CA LYS A 5 26.07 -2.55 7.04
C LYS A 5 24.54 -2.60 6.89
N ALA A 6 24.01 -3.53 6.11
CA ALA A 6 22.58 -3.76 5.93
C ALA A 6 21.89 -4.14 7.25
N TYR A 7 22.46 -5.08 8.01
CA TYR A 7 21.93 -5.44 9.32
C TYR A 7 22.01 -4.30 10.32
N ALA A 8 23.13 -3.56 10.35
CA ALA A 8 23.29 -2.40 11.21
C ALA A 8 22.20 -1.34 10.95
N LYS A 9 21.87 -1.11 9.67
CA LYS A 9 20.81 -0.17 9.27
C LYS A 9 19.43 -0.59 9.81
N ILE A 10 19.09 -1.88 9.76
CA ILE A 10 17.85 -2.40 10.36
C ILE A 10 17.82 -2.08 11.86
N HIS A 11 18.88 -2.43 12.60
CA HIS A 11 18.93 -2.22 14.05
C HIS A 11 18.82 -0.74 14.44
N ILE A 12 19.46 0.16 13.69
CA ILE A 12 19.35 1.61 13.90
C ILE A 12 17.88 2.05 13.74
N LEU A 13 17.21 1.63 12.68
CA LEU A 13 15.83 2.00 12.40
C LEU A 13 14.86 1.43 13.44
N LEU A 14 15.05 0.17 13.87
CA LEU A 14 14.24 -0.44 14.93
C LEU A 14 14.34 0.38 16.23
N LYS A 15 15.57 0.73 16.64
CA LYS A 15 15.81 1.55 17.83
C LYS A 15 15.19 2.94 17.72
N GLN A 16 15.34 3.59 16.57
CA GLN A 16 14.74 4.92 16.32
C GLN A 16 13.21 4.91 16.37
N LYS A 17 12.59 3.78 16.01
CA LYS A 17 11.13 3.62 15.98
C LYS A 17 10.57 3.01 17.27
N GLY A 18 11.42 2.63 18.23
CA GLY A 18 10.99 1.94 19.44
C GLY A 18 10.32 0.59 19.15
N ILE A 19 10.68 -0.07 18.05
CA ILE A 19 10.16 -1.38 17.70
C ILE A 19 10.94 -2.41 18.50
N ASP A 20 10.24 -3.15 19.35
CA ASP A 20 10.80 -4.25 20.11
C ASP A 20 10.97 -5.52 19.25
N ASP A 21 11.62 -6.53 19.82
CA ASP A 21 11.95 -7.76 19.12
C ASP A 21 10.69 -8.56 18.70
N ASP A 22 9.61 -8.48 19.47
CA ASP A 22 8.37 -9.21 19.17
C ASP A 22 7.61 -8.55 18.01
N MET A 23 7.44 -7.23 18.04
CA MET A 23 6.91 -6.47 16.90
C MET A 23 7.76 -6.67 15.64
N TYR A 24 9.09 -6.69 15.79
CA TYR A 24 9.99 -6.92 14.67
C TYR A 24 9.80 -8.31 14.05
N ARG A 25 9.66 -9.37 14.86
CA ARG A 25 9.35 -10.71 14.39
C ARG A 25 8.00 -10.77 13.66
N GLU A 26 6.98 -10.10 14.19
CA GLU A 26 5.68 -10.02 13.52
C GLU A 26 5.78 -9.36 12.14
N ILE A 27 6.55 -8.27 12.01
CA ILE A 27 6.81 -7.61 10.72
C ILE A 27 7.48 -8.59 9.75
N LEU A 28 8.47 -9.36 10.21
CA LEU A 28 9.19 -10.32 9.38
C LEU A 28 8.28 -11.46 8.89
N ILE A 29 7.49 -12.05 9.79
CA ILE A 29 6.56 -13.14 9.46
C ILE A 29 5.46 -12.62 8.53
N SER A 30 4.81 -11.51 8.87
CA SER A 30 3.65 -11.01 8.13
C SER A 30 3.98 -10.48 6.73
N ASN A 31 5.17 -9.89 6.53
CA ASN A 31 5.53 -9.28 5.24
C ASN A 31 6.40 -10.18 4.35
N PHE A 32 7.09 -11.17 4.93
CA PHE A 32 8.11 -11.94 4.23
C PHE A 32 8.08 -13.44 4.53
N GLY A 33 7.31 -13.91 5.53
CA GLY A 33 7.22 -15.33 5.89
C GLY A 33 8.50 -15.89 6.50
N VAL A 34 9.35 -15.05 7.10
CA VAL A 34 10.63 -15.46 7.69
C VAL A 34 10.72 -15.10 9.17
N ASN A 35 11.50 -15.88 9.93
CA ASN A 35 11.72 -15.65 11.36
C ASN A 35 12.97 -14.79 11.65
N SER A 36 13.74 -14.42 10.63
CA SER A 36 14.98 -13.66 10.79
C SER A 36 15.30 -12.84 9.55
N SER A 37 15.87 -11.64 9.74
CA SER A 37 16.42 -10.84 8.64
C SER A 37 17.55 -11.54 7.89
N LYS A 38 18.20 -12.55 8.50
CA LYS A 38 19.22 -13.36 7.84
C LYS A 38 18.67 -14.16 6.65
N ASN A 39 17.36 -14.42 6.66
CA ASN A 39 16.67 -15.18 5.62
C ASN A 39 16.08 -14.28 4.53
N LEU A 40 16.27 -12.96 4.61
CA LEU A 40 15.79 -12.04 3.59
C LEU A 40 16.71 -12.04 2.38
N ASN A 41 16.13 -12.08 1.20
CA ASN A 41 16.83 -11.70 -0.02
C ASN A 41 16.92 -10.16 -0.12
N TYR A 42 17.74 -9.67 -1.08
CA TYR A 42 17.99 -8.24 -1.24
C TYR A 42 16.70 -7.42 -1.50
N TYR A 43 15.76 -7.95 -2.28
CA TYR A 43 14.49 -7.28 -2.56
C TYR A 43 13.62 -7.17 -1.29
N GLN A 44 13.52 -8.24 -0.51
CA GLN A 44 12.80 -8.25 0.77
C GLN A 44 13.46 -7.31 1.79
N PHE A 45 14.79 -7.22 1.80
CA PHE A 45 15.54 -6.28 2.61
C PHE A 45 15.21 -4.82 2.28
N VAL A 46 15.23 -4.43 1.00
CA VAL A 46 14.86 -3.07 0.59
C VAL A 46 13.42 -2.74 0.98
N LYS A 47 12.51 -3.71 0.83
CA LYS A 47 11.12 -3.56 1.26
C LYS A 47 11.00 -3.40 2.79
N LEU A 48 11.75 -4.17 3.57
CA LEU A 48 11.80 -4.02 5.04
C LEU A 48 12.33 -2.63 5.43
N LEU A 49 13.40 -2.15 4.79
CA LEU A 49 13.90 -0.79 5.03
C LEU A 49 12.84 0.25 4.74
N ASN A 50 12.10 0.13 3.64
CA ASN A 50 11.02 1.06 3.35
C ASN A 50 9.92 1.00 4.42
N ILE A 51 9.57 -0.17 4.95
CA ILE A 51 8.62 -0.31 6.06
C ILE A 51 9.14 0.43 7.30
N LEU A 52 10.39 0.17 7.70
CA LEU A 52 10.98 0.75 8.91
C LEU A 52 11.25 2.25 8.78
N GLU A 53 11.60 2.73 7.59
CA GLU A 53 11.75 4.16 7.28
C GLU A 53 10.38 4.88 7.19
N GLY A 54 9.25 4.15 7.29
CA GLY A 54 7.91 4.70 7.12
C GLY A 54 7.57 5.06 5.67
N LYS A 55 8.40 4.64 4.72
CA LYS A 55 8.22 4.81 3.27
C LYS A 55 7.32 3.73 2.65
N PHE A 56 7.03 2.65 3.39
CA PHE A 56 6.14 1.57 2.99
C PHE A 56 4.95 1.51 3.94
N ASN A 57 3.88 2.22 3.62
CA ASN A 57 2.60 2.01 4.28
C ASN A 57 2.00 0.71 3.73
N SER A 58 2.03 -0.38 4.49
CA SER A 58 1.33 -1.65 4.16
C SER A 58 -0.18 -1.47 4.01
N ASN A 59 -0.69 -0.33 4.51
CA ASN A 59 -2.02 0.17 4.31
C ASN A 59 -2.26 0.80 2.94
N LEU A 60 -1.24 1.10 2.11
CA LEU A 60 -1.46 1.67 0.78
C LEU A 60 -2.13 0.69 -0.17
N ILE A 61 -2.82 1.26 -1.14
CA ILE A 61 -3.54 0.59 -2.20
C ILE A 61 -2.66 -0.47 -2.86
N SER A 62 -3.21 -1.66 -3.03
CA SER A 62 -2.51 -2.71 -3.79
C SER A 62 -2.50 -2.38 -5.28
N ARG A 63 -1.49 -2.87 -6.01
CA ARG A 63 -1.43 -2.75 -7.48
C ARG A 63 -2.73 -3.21 -8.16
N LYS A 64 -3.28 -4.35 -7.73
CA LYS A 64 -4.55 -4.89 -8.24
C LYS A 64 -5.72 -3.91 -8.04
N GLN A 65 -5.83 -3.30 -6.86
CA GLN A 65 -6.88 -2.31 -6.59
C GLN A 65 -6.68 -1.04 -7.44
N LYS A 66 -5.45 -0.54 -7.56
CA LYS A 66 -5.12 0.62 -8.39
C LYS A 66 -5.49 0.39 -9.86
N ASP A 67 -5.08 -0.75 -10.41
CA ASP A 67 -5.38 -1.12 -11.79
C ASP A 67 -6.90 -1.24 -12.01
N TYR A 68 -7.63 -1.76 -11.01
CA TYR A 68 -9.07 -1.89 -11.11
C TYR A 68 -9.81 -0.54 -11.05
N ILE A 69 -9.43 0.35 -10.13
CA ILE A 69 -9.97 1.72 -10.05
C ILE A 69 -9.74 2.45 -11.36
N ASN A 70 -8.52 2.38 -11.91
CA ASN A 70 -8.21 3.03 -13.19
C ASN A 70 -9.08 2.51 -14.34
N ARG A 71 -9.32 1.20 -14.42
CA ARG A 71 -10.23 0.62 -15.43
C ARG A 71 -11.67 1.13 -15.27
N LEU A 72 -12.18 1.20 -14.04
CA LEU A 72 -13.54 1.70 -13.78
C LEU A 72 -13.68 3.19 -14.15
N LEU A 73 -12.71 4.03 -13.76
CA LEU A 73 -12.71 5.45 -14.10
C LEU A 73 -12.61 5.69 -15.61
N ALA A 74 -11.82 4.86 -16.32
CA ALA A 74 -11.71 4.92 -17.77
C ALA A 74 -13.04 4.57 -18.46
N LYS A 75 -13.74 3.52 -18.01
CA LYS A 75 -15.09 3.18 -18.51
C LYS A 75 -16.10 4.32 -18.35
N MET A 76 -15.92 5.16 -17.34
CA MET A 76 -16.77 6.30 -17.02
C MET A 76 -16.31 7.62 -17.65
N ASN A 77 -15.23 7.62 -18.45
CA ASN A 77 -14.61 8.82 -19.02
C ASN A 77 -14.29 9.92 -17.99
N ILE A 78 -13.88 9.53 -16.79
CA ILE A 78 -13.49 10.49 -15.73
C ILE A 78 -12.07 11.00 -15.99
N ASN A 79 -11.97 12.27 -16.38
CA ASN A 79 -10.70 12.92 -16.72
C ASN A 79 -9.90 13.35 -15.47
N ASN A 80 -10.55 13.94 -14.46
CA ASN A 80 -9.88 14.35 -13.21
C ASN A 80 -10.12 13.32 -12.10
N LYS A 81 -9.30 12.27 -12.12
CA LYS A 81 -9.45 11.09 -11.27
C LYS A 81 -9.27 11.42 -9.80
N GLU A 82 -8.25 12.21 -9.46
CA GLU A 82 -7.86 12.56 -8.11
C GLU A 82 -8.96 13.38 -7.43
N LYS A 83 -9.51 14.39 -8.12
CA LYS A 83 -10.64 15.18 -7.62
C LYS A 83 -11.89 14.32 -7.43
N TYR A 84 -12.15 13.40 -8.35
CA TYR A 84 -13.31 12.51 -8.26
C TYR A 84 -13.20 11.55 -7.08
N ILE A 85 -12.05 10.89 -6.95
CA ILE A 85 -11.75 10.00 -5.82
C ILE A 85 -11.79 10.77 -4.49
N SER A 86 -11.19 11.96 -4.44
CA SER A 86 -11.17 12.80 -3.23
C SER A 86 -12.58 13.07 -2.68
N ARG A 87 -13.56 13.25 -3.57
CA ARG A 87 -14.98 13.41 -3.18
C ARG A 87 -15.59 12.14 -2.60
N ILE A 88 -15.21 10.96 -3.09
CA ILE A 88 -15.72 9.68 -2.58
C ILE A 88 -15.23 9.41 -1.17
N ILE A 89 -13.94 9.67 -0.90
CA ILE A 89 -13.30 9.36 0.39
C ILE A 89 -13.27 10.54 1.35
N ASN A 90 -13.79 11.70 0.95
CA ASN A 90 -13.77 12.96 1.70
C ASN A 90 -12.36 13.34 2.22
N ARG A 91 -11.35 13.15 1.38
CA ARG A 91 -9.95 13.46 1.68
C ARG A 91 -9.24 13.88 0.41
N GLN A 92 -8.47 14.97 0.47
CA GLN A 92 -7.64 15.39 -0.66
C GLN A 92 -6.49 14.40 -0.88
N ILE A 93 -6.32 13.99 -2.13
CA ILE A 93 -5.17 13.19 -2.59
C ILE A 93 -4.47 13.90 -3.74
N GLY A 94 -3.14 13.81 -3.79
CA GLY A 94 -2.35 14.24 -4.94
C GLY A 94 -2.24 13.14 -6.01
N SER A 95 -2.36 11.89 -5.59
CA SER A 95 -2.23 10.71 -6.43
C SER A 95 -3.05 9.53 -5.90
N ILE A 96 -3.52 8.65 -6.79
CA ILE A 96 -4.25 7.42 -6.43
C ILE A 96 -3.41 6.51 -5.53
N GLU A 97 -2.08 6.58 -5.64
CA GLU A 97 -1.10 5.83 -4.84
C GLU A 97 -1.17 6.14 -3.34
N GLU A 98 -1.71 7.30 -2.98
CA GLU A 98 -1.90 7.73 -1.59
C GLU A 98 -3.11 7.08 -0.92
N LEU A 99 -3.95 6.37 -1.68
CA LEU A 99 -5.08 5.65 -1.12
C LEU A 99 -4.60 4.53 -0.22
N THR A 100 -5.30 4.34 0.88
CA THR A 100 -5.20 3.10 1.64
C THR A 100 -5.98 1.97 0.96
N LYS A 101 -5.72 0.70 1.31
CA LYS A 101 -6.50 -0.46 0.86
C LYS A 101 -7.97 -0.33 1.21
N ARG A 102 -8.27 0.25 2.37
CA ARG A 102 -9.63 0.50 2.84
C ARG A 102 -10.31 1.57 2.00
N GLU A 103 -9.65 2.71 1.80
CA GLU A 103 -10.17 3.77 0.92
C GLU A 103 -10.34 3.27 -0.52
N ALA A 104 -9.39 2.49 -1.04
CA ALA A 104 -9.49 1.86 -2.35
C ALA A 104 -10.71 0.95 -2.47
N ALA A 105 -11.02 0.16 -1.44
CA ALA A 105 -12.23 -0.67 -1.41
C ALA A 105 -13.52 0.16 -1.42
N ILE A 106 -13.55 1.27 -0.67
CA ILE A 106 -14.67 2.23 -0.67
C ILE A 106 -14.87 2.81 -2.08
N VAL A 107 -13.78 3.25 -2.72
CA VAL A 107 -13.79 3.79 -4.09
C VAL A 107 -14.30 2.76 -5.09
N ILE A 108 -13.77 1.53 -5.06
CA ILE A 108 -14.22 0.45 -5.95
C ILE A 108 -15.73 0.21 -5.78
N ASN A 109 -16.22 0.09 -4.55
CA ASN A 109 -17.64 -0.14 -4.28
C ASN A 109 -18.51 1.03 -4.77
N ALA A 110 -18.05 2.27 -4.61
CA ALA A 110 -18.75 3.44 -5.13
C ALA A 110 -18.82 3.42 -6.66
N LEU A 111 -17.68 3.20 -7.33
CA LEU A 111 -17.58 3.16 -8.80
C LEU A 111 -18.45 2.03 -9.40
N LEU A 112 -18.45 0.84 -8.79
CA LEU A 112 -19.27 -0.29 -9.25
C LEU A 112 -20.77 0.03 -9.20
N ARG A 113 -21.25 0.73 -8.16
CA ARG A 113 -22.66 1.17 -8.09
C ARG A 113 -23.02 2.13 -9.22
N TYR A 114 -22.09 2.96 -9.69
CA TYR A 114 -22.34 3.84 -10.83
C TYR A 114 -22.36 3.08 -12.15
N VAL A 115 -21.40 2.17 -12.38
CA VAL A 115 -21.35 1.36 -13.60
C VAL A 115 -22.63 0.52 -13.75
N LYS A 116 -23.06 -0.16 -12.68
CA LYS A 116 -24.28 -0.98 -12.69
C LYS A 116 -25.53 -0.18 -13.10
N ARG A 117 -25.71 1.03 -12.55
CA ARG A 117 -26.84 1.90 -12.90
C ARG A 117 -26.83 2.36 -14.36
N HIS A 118 -25.64 2.56 -14.93
CA HIS A 118 -25.49 2.95 -16.34
C HIS A 118 -25.70 1.79 -17.32
N GLU A 119 -25.48 0.54 -16.89
CA GLU A 119 -25.75 -0.65 -17.70
C GLU A 119 -27.24 -1.03 -17.67
N GLU A 120 -27.96 -0.74 -16.58
CA GLU A 120 -29.41 -1.00 -16.44
C GLU A 120 -30.31 0.04 -17.16
N THR A 121 -29.73 1.15 -17.63
CA THR A 121 -30.46 2.25 -18.31
C THR A 121 -30.18 2.32 -19.81
N LYS A 122 -29.44 1.36 -20.36
CA LYS A 122 -29.24 1.15 -21.80
C LYS A 122 -30.08 -0.01 -22.30
#